data_AF-A0AAE1F480-F1
#
_entry.id   AF-A0AAE1F480-F1
#
_cell.length_a   1.000
_cell.length_b   1.000
_cell.length_c   1.000
_cell.angle_alpha   90.00
_cell.angle_beta   90.00
_cell.angle_gamma   90.00
#
_symmetry.space_group_name_H-M   'P 1'
#
loop_
_entity.id
_entity.type
_entity.pdbx_description
1 polymer ?
#
loop_
_entity_poly.entity_id
_entity_poly.type
_entity_poly.pdbx_seq_one_letter_code
_entity_poly.pdbx_strand_id
1 'polypeptide(L)'
;MAGHNLDTPVRDINFQRYCSCVFEVGQRVMCQVFLYLYHHYHQDPNVYVGQRLDGIPNGWARIGAIGKAALARRESPINMDISLLYILLQRTCGLKPDTQNNSVWNSPISDTVAEELEHQLYLLKEIRNDLAHNTNAYLNLTKQELKEKVNVLERLCCNIVTKEAIHTGRSSNTVATDTARITSQLHDILTSSLPPKIHPQEWSIMAHEEQRAALPQSQEFFAQAQLSLPRNQEAPAEGDINFLHTFLSWRYSDGSPIQVVIVKGQAGVGKTKMCK
;
A
#
# COMPACT_ATOMS: atom_id res chain seq x y z
N MET A 1 -25.70 -25.04 24.71
CA MET A 1 -25.42 -23.64 24.34
C MET A 1 -23.92 -23.46 24.27
N ALA A 2 -23.33 -23.67 23.10
CA ALA A 2 -21.91 -23.43 22.87
C ALA A 2 -21.75 -21.98 22.40
N GLY A 3 -21.20 -21.13 23.27
CA GLY A 3 -20.79 -19.79 22.89
C GLY A 3 -19.57 -19.90 22.00
N HIS A 4 -19.75 -19.74 20.69
CA HIS A 4 -18.64 -19.43 19.80
C HIS A 4 -18.18 -18.00 20.12
N ASN A 5 -17.18 -17.89 21.00
CA ASN A 5 -16.32 -16.72 21.01
C ASN A 5 -15.61 -16.69 19.66
N LEU A 6 -16.09 -15.84 18.76
CA LEU A 6 -15.29 -15.33 17.65
C LEU A 6 -14.21 -14.46 18.30
N ASP A 7 -13.14 -15.10 18.78
CA ASP A 7 -11.87 -14.44 19.06
C ASP A 7 -11.34 -13.92 17.71
N THR A 8 -11.83 -12.76 17.28
CA THR A 8 -11.06 -11.93 16.36
C THR A 8 -9.69 -11.78 16.99
N PRO A 9 -8.59 -12.24 16.35
CA PRO A 9 -7.27 -12.10 16.93
C PRO A 9 -7.07 -10.62 17.22
N VAL A 10 -6.88 -10.29 18.50
CA VAL A 10 -6.53 -8.94 18.93
C VAL A 10 -5.21 -8.63 18.23
N ARG A 11 -5.31 -7.98 17.07
CA ARG A 11 -4.16 -7.67 16.24
C ARG A 11 -3.20 -6.83 17.06
N ASP A 12 -1.92 -7.13 16.94
CA ASP A 12 -0.89 -6.48 17.71
C ASP A 12 -0.88 -4.97 17.44
N ILE A 13 -1.18 -4.18 18.46
CA ILE A 13 -1.16 -2.72 18.42
C ILE A 13 0.20 -2.19 17.95
N ASN A 14 1.28 -2.93 18.18
CA ASN A 14 2.61 -2.57 17.72
C ASN A 14 2.74 -2.68 16.20
N PHE A 15 2.11 -3.67 15.58
CA PHE A 15 2.06 -3.78 14.12
C PHE A 15 1.36 -2.59 13.49
N GLN A 16 0.19 -2.23 14.01
CA GLN A 16 -0.58 -1.07 13.53
C GLN A 16 0.21 0.23 13.68
N ARG A 17 0.90 0.41 14.81
CA ARG A 17 1.77 1.56 15.04
C ARG A 17 2.90 1.62 14.02
N TYR A 18 3.55 0.49 13.75
CA TYR A 18 4.61 0.45 12.76
C TYR A 18 4.10 0.73 11.33
N CYS A 19 2.94 0.19 10.96
CA CYS A 19 2.28 0.53 9.70
C CYS A 19 2.02 2.02 9.59
N SER A 20 1.50 2.64 10.65
CA SER A 20 1.22 4.08 10.68
C SER A 20 2.50 4.91 10.55
N CYS A 21 3.59 4.51 11.21
CA CYS A 21 4.88 5.16 11.03
C CYS A 21 5.32 5.14 9.55
N VAL A 22 5.20 4.01 8.86
CA VAL A 22 5.62 3.90 7.45
C VAL A 22 4.67 4.65 6.50
N PHE A 23 3.36 4.41 6.62
CA PHE A 23 2.37 4.96 5.69
C PHE A 23 2.03 6.43 5.96
N GLU A 24 2.20 6.94 7.18
CA GLU A 24 2.00 8.37 7.47
C GLU A 24 3.30 9.17 7.39
N VAL A 25 4.36 8.74 8.08
CA VAL A 25 5.60 9.52 8.14
C VAL A 25 6.48 9.20 6.93
N GLY A 26 6.72 7.93 6.64
CA GLY A 26 7.53 7.51 5.48
C GLY A 26 6.95 8.03 4.15
N GLN A 27 5.63 7.92 3.96
CA GLN A 27 4.97 8.43 2.76
C GLN A 27 5.09 9.96 2.64
N ARG A 28 4.92 10.70 3.74
CA ARG A 28 5.10 12.17 3.72
C ARG A 28 6.52 12.56 3.36
N VAL A 29 7.52 11.85 3.88
CA VAL A 29 8.93 12.09 3.53
C VAL A 29 9.16 11.81 2.04
N MET A 30 8.68 10.68 1.53
CA MET A 30 8.78 10.35 0.09
C MET A 30 8.09 11.40 -0.79
N CYS A 31 6.89 11.84 -0.40
CA CYS A 31 6.13 12.88 -1.10
C CYS A 31 6.87 14.23 -1.08
N GLN A 32 7.37 14.62 0.08
CA GLN A 32 8.14 15.85 0.25
C GLN A 32 9.37 15.86 -0.66
N VAL A 33 10.15 14.78 -0.67
CA VAL A 33 11.32 14.65 -1.55
C VAL A 33 10.93 14.67 -3.01
N PHE A 34 9.84 13.99 -3.39
CA PHE A 34 9.30 14.08 -4.75
C PHE A 34 9.01 15.51 -5.15
N LEU A 35 8.29 16.28 -4.32
CA LEU A 35 7.97 17.67 -4.62
C LEU A 35 9.22 18.54 -4.74
N TYR A 36 10.17 18.46 -3.81
CA TYR A 36 11.38 19.28 -3.90
C TYR A 36 12.22 18.97 -5.13
N LEU A 37 12.47 17.69 -5.43
CA LEU A 37 13.23 17.31 -6.61
C LEU A 37 12.47 17.65 -7.90
N TYR A 38 11.16 17.42 -7.94
CA TYR A 38 10.34 17.75 -9.11
C TYR A 38 10.41 19.25 -9.41
N HIS A 39 10.30 20.11 -8.38
CA HIS A 39 10.45 21.55 -8.53
C HIS A 39 11.88 21.97 -8.92
N HIS A 40 12.90 21.24 -8.45
CA HIS A 40 14.29 21.51 -8.79
C HIS A 40 14.62 21.16 -10.25
N TYR A 41 14.14 20.02 -10.75
CA TYR A 41 14.47 19.53 -12.09
C TYR A 41 13.58 20.09 -13.21
N HIS A 42 12.44 20.69 -12.89
CA HIS A 42 11.50 21.20 -13.89
C HIS A 42 11.31 22.71 -13.81
N GLN A 43 11.58 23.39 -14.94
CA GLN A 43 11.44 24.84 -15.08
C GLN A 43 10.00 25.35 -14.84
N ASP A 44 9.00 24.52 -15.18
CA ASP A 44 7.60 24.78 -14.85
C ASP A 44 7.08 23.69 -13.91
N PRO A 45 7.11 23.94 -12.58
CA PRO A 45 6.68 22.97 -11.58
C PRO A 45 5.16 22.80 -11.52
N ASN A 46 4.39 23.68 -12.16
CA ASN A 46 2.93 23.60 -12.16
C ASN A 46 2.40 22.60 -13.18
N VAL A 47 3.25 22.13 -14.11
CA VAL A 47 2.88 21.06 -15.03
C VAL A 47 2.61 19.80 -14.24
N TYR A 48 1.46 19.18 -14.51
CA TYR A 48 1.06 17.95 -13.85
C TYR A 48 2.03 16.81 -14.20
N VAL A 49 2.43 16.01 -13.20
CA VAL A 49 3.41 14.93 -13.39
C VAL A 49 3.03 13.95 -14.51
N GLY A 50 1.74 13.63 -14.66
CA GLY A 50 1.27 12.76 -15.75
C GLY A 50 1.55 13.33 -17.14
N GLN A 51 1.45 14.65 -17.32
CA GLN A 51 1.78 15.31 -18.59
C GLN A 51 3.29 15.28 -18.86
N ARG A 52 4.12 15.33 -17.81
CA ARG A 52 5.58 15.16 -17.98
C ARG A 52 5.92 13.75 -18.45
N LEU A 53 5.22 12.73 -17.95
CA LEU A 53 5.44 11.34 -18.38
C LEU A 53 5.16 11.12 -19.88
N ASP A 54 4.20 11.84 -20.46
CA ASP A 54 3.89 11.77 -21.90
C ASP A 54 5.07 12.23 -22.78
N GLY A 55 5.87 13.17 -22.28
CA GLY A 55 7.07 13.68 -22.97
C GLY A 55 8.32 12.84 -22.77
N ILE A 56 8.30 11.81 -21.91
CA ILE A 56 9.45 10.98 -21.59
C ILE A 56 9.36 9.65 -22.36
N PRO A 57 10.40 9.24 -23.10
CA PRO A 57 10.44 7.93 -23.74
C PRO A 57 10.20 6.82 -22.71
N ASN A 58 9.15 6.02 -22.92
CA ASN A 58 8.71 5.00 -21.96
C ASN A 58 8.36 5.55 -20.56
N GLY A 59 7.92 6.81 -20.44
CA GLY A 59 7.59 7.45 -19.16
C GLY A 59 6.57 6.67 -18.34
N TRP A 60 5.60 6.04 -19.01
CA TRP A 60 4.57 5.20 -18.39
C TRP A 60 5.00 3.77 -18.04
N ALA A 61 6.23 3.37 -18.38
CA ALA A 61 6.70 2.01 -18.14
C ALA A 61 6.91 1.75 -16.64
N ARG A 62 6.52 0.55 -16.18
CA ARG A 62 6.52 0.09 -14.78
C ARG A 62 5.46 0.73 -13.87
N ILE A 63 4.66 1.68 -14.38
CA ILE A 63 3.50 2.18 -13.64
C ILE A 63 2.35 1.18 -13.80
N GLY A 64 1.93 0.56 -12.69
CA GLY A 64 0.82 -0.38 -12.66
C GLY A 64 -0.55 0.28 -12.92
N ALA A 65 -1.59 -0.53 -13.12
CA ALA A 65 -2.94 -0.03 -13.44
C ALA A 65 -3.50 0.94 -12.38
N ILE A 66 -3.28 0.66 -11.10
CA ILE A 66 -3.71 1.54 -9.99
C ILE A 66 -3.01 2.90 -10.08
N GLY A 67 -1.68 2.91 -10.29
CA GLY A 67 -0.91 4.14 -10.46
C GLY A 67 -1.34 4.92 -11.70
N LYS A 68 -1.59 4.23 -12.83
CA LYS A 68 -2.13 4.87 -14.04
C LYS A 68 -3.49 5.51 -13.79
N ALA A 69 -4.37 4.85 -13.04
CA ALA A 69 -5.68 5.39 -12.70
C ALA A 69 -5.57 6.61 -11.77
N ALA A 70 -4.70 6.58 -10.76
CA ALA A 70 -4.41 7.74 -9.91
C ALA A 70 -3.90 8.93 -10.73
N LEU A 71 -2.98 8.68 -11.67
CA LEU A 71 -2.44 9.71 -12.55
C LEU A 71 -3.48 10.27 -13.51
N ALA A 72 -4.34 9.42 -14.07
CA ALA A 72 -5.44 9.84 -14.94
C ALA A 72 -6.44 10.74 -14.22
N ARG A 73 -6.69 10.51 -12.92
CA ARG A 73 -7.53 11.36 -12.06
C ARG A 73 -6.85 12.65 -11.60
N ARG A 74 -5.62 12.92 -12.01
CA ARG A 74 -4.80 14.04 -11.53
C ARG A 74 -4.66 14.07 -10.01
N GLU A 75 -4.52 12.89 -9.41
CA GLU A 75 -4.37 12.76 -7.96
C GLU A 75 -3.12 13.51 -7.48
N SER A 76 -3.23 14.16 -6.31
CA SER A 76 -2.12 14.91 -5.71
C SER A 76 -1.04 13.95 -5.18
N PRO A 77 0.27 14.28 -5.29
CA PRO A 77 1.35 13.45 -4.76
C PRO A 77 1.19 13.06 -3.28
N ILE A 78 0.54 13.92 -2.48
CA ILE A 78 0.27 13.64 -1.06
C ILE A 78 -0.62 12.41 -0.84
N ASN A 79 -1.43 12.03 -1.83
CA ASN A 79 -2.32 10.87 -1.76
C ASN A 79 -1.73 9.64 -2.47
N MET A 80 -0.54 9.75 -3.05
CA MET A 80 0.10 8.66 -3.77
C MET A 80 0.87 7.74 -2.82
N ASP A 81 0.87 6.44 -3.14
CA ASP A 81 1.67 5.43 -2.44
C ASP A 81 3.18 5.67 -2.59
N ILE A 82 3.95 5.24 -1.59
CA ILE A 82 5.43 5.26 -1.60
C ILE A 82 6.00 4.66 -2.90
N SER A 83 5.47 3.52 -3.35
CA SER A 83 5.95 2.83 -4.54
C SER A 83 5.72 3.64 -5.81
N LEU A 84 4.57 4.32 -5.91
CA LEU A 84 4.26 5.17 -7.06
C LEU A 84 5.16 6.40 -7.05
N LEU A 85 5.31 7.07 -5.90
CA LEU A 85 6.19 8.23 -5.75
C LEU A 85 7.64 7.90 -6.11
N TYR A 86 8.14 6.74 -5.67
CA TYR A 86 9.48 6.27 -6.03
C TYR A 86 9.65 6.05 -7.55
N ILE A 87 8.67 5.44 -8.21
CA ILE A 87 8.70 5.29 -9.68
C ILE A 87 8.68 6.66 -10.36
N LEU A 88 7.84 7.59 -9.90
CA LEU A 88 7.78 8.95 -10.46
C LEU A 88 9.11 9.68 -10.30
N LEU A 89 9.73 9.62 -9.12
CA LEU A 89 11.06 10.15 -8.86
C LEU A 89 12.11 9.64 -9.88
N GLN A 90 12.14 8.33 -10.16
CA GLN A 90 13.03 7.74 -11.17
C GLN A 90 12.76 8.24 -12.59
N ARG A 91 11.50 8.51 -12.92
CA ARG A 91 11.11 8.92 -14.27
C ARG A 91 11.29 10.39 -14.52
N THR A 92 10.90 11.24 -13.57
CA THR A 92 10.80 12.69 -13.79
C THR A 92 11.99 13.44 -13.22
N CYS A 93 12.58 12.95 -12.12
CA CYS A 93 13.64 13.64 -11.39
C CYS A 93 15.04 13.06 -11.65
N GLY A 94 15.19 12.18 -12.63
CA GLY A 94 16.48 11.65 -13.06
C GLY A 94 17.20 10.76 -12.05
N LEU A 95 16.50 10.25 -11.01
CA LEU A 95 17.10 9.29 -10.08
C LEU A 95 17.54 8.03 -10.82
N LYS A 96 18.76 7.56 -10.52
CA LYS A 96 19.31 6.37 -11.19
C LYS A 96 18.38 5.16 -10.97
N PRO A 97 18.05 4.40 -12.04
CA PRO A 97 17.26 3.20 -11.89
C PRO A 97 18.04 2.14 -11.11
N ASP A 98 17.32 1.37 -10.31
CA ASP A 98 17.83 0.12 -9.76
C ASP A 98 18.19 -0.82 -10.93
N THR A 99 19.47 -1.12 -11.05
CA THR A 99 20.02 -2.06 -12.02
C THR A 99 20.67 -3.18 -11.24
N GLN A 100 20.29 -4.43 -11.55
CA GLN A 100 20.65 -5.65 -10.81
C GLN A 100 22.17 -5.88 -10.61
N ASN A 101 23.03 -5.12 -11.28
CA ASN A 101 24.49 -5.22 -11.18
C ASN A 101 25.15 -4.20 -10.25
N ASN A 102 24.40 -3.30 -9.61
CA ASN A 102 25.00 -2.28 -8.75
C ASN A 102 24.89 -2.71 -7.28
N SER A 103 26.04 -3.04 -6.66
CA SER A 103 26.14 -3.55 -5.28
C SER A 103 25.59 -2.60 -4.22
N VAL A 104 25.46 -1.32 -4.58
CA VAL A 104 24.89 -0.27 -3.73
C VAL A 104 23.45 -0.61 -3.32
N TRP A 105 22.65 -1.24 -4.19
CA TRP A 105 21.22 -1.51 -3.92
C TRP A 105 20.95 -2.70 -2.99
N ASN A 106 21.95 -3.56 -2.78
CA ASN A 106 21.85 -4.73 -1.89
C ASN A 106 22.49 -4.47 -0.52
N SER A 107 22.97 -3.25 -0.28
CA SER A 107 23.68 -2.93 0.96
C SER A 107 22.67 -2.63 2.08
N PRO A 108 22.84 -3.20 3.28
CA PRO A 108 22.01 -2.82 4.42
C PRO A 108 22.27 -1.36 4.79
N ILE A 109 21.32 -0.73 5.50
CA ILE A 109 21.50 0.62 6.07
C ILE A 109 22.78 0.61 6.92
N SER A 110 23.83 1.26 6.43
CA SER A 110 25.13 1.33 7.11
C SER A 110 25.37 2.74 7.63
N ASP A 111 25.93 2.85 8.84
CA ASP A 111 26.34 4.14 9.41
C ASP A 111 27.68 4.65 8.80
N THR A 112 28.32 3.86 7.93
CA THR A 112 29.72 4.04 7.50
C THR A 112 29.90 4.37 6.03
N VAL A 113 28.91 4.19 5.17
CA VAL A 113 28.96 4.62 3.76
C VAL A 113 27.97 5.77 3.57
N ALA A 114 28.42 6.87 2.98
CA ALA A 114 27.57 7.99 2.60
C ALA A 114 26.66 7.56 1.43
N GLU A 115 25.66 6.73 1.73
CA GLU A 115 24.76 6.15 0.74
C GLU A 115 24.06 7.25 -0.08
N GLU A 116 23.94 7.01 -1.40
CA GLU A 116 23.28 7.92 -2.34
C GLU A 116 21.80 8.08 -1.97
N LEU A 117 21.19 9.24 -2.30
CA LEU A 117 19.79 9.53 -2.00
C LEU A 117 18.87 8.43 -2.56
N GLU A 118 19.16 7.96 -3.76
CA GLU A 118 18.41 6.91 -4.43
C GLU A 118 18.37 5.61 -3.64
N HIS A 119 19.48 5.22 -3.01
CA HIS A 119 19.54 4.02 -2.18
C HIS A 119 18.63 4.15 -0.96
N GLN A 120 18.68 5.30 -0.28
CA GLN A 120 17.80 5.55 0.87
C GLN A 120 16.32 5.49 0.48
N LEU A 121 15.95 6.10 -0.65
CA LEU A 121 14.57 6.08 -1.15
C LEU A 121 14.14 4.65 -1.53
N TYR A 122 15.04 3.86 -2.10
CA TYR A 122 14.80 2.44 -2.39
C TYR A 122 14.52 1.65 -1.11
N LEU A 123 15.35 1.80 -0.07
CA LEU A 123 15.16 1.13 1.22
C LEU A 123 13.81 1.48 1.86
N LEU A 124 13.36 2.73 1.76
CA LEU A 124 12.04 3.13 2.26
C LEU A 124 10.90 2.46 1.49
N LYS A 125 11.04 2.34 0.16
CA LYS A 125 10.12 1.55 -0.68
C LYS A 125 10.11 0.08 -0.27
N GLU A 126 11.27 -0.52 -0.01
CA GLU A 126 11.36 -1.93 0.37
C GLU A 126 10.73 -2.18 1.75
N ILE A 127 10.95 -1.31 2.75
CA ILE A 127 10.23 -1.39 4.04
C ILE A 127 8.71 -1.41 3.82
N ARG A 128 8.21 -0.52 2.95
CA ARG A 128 6.77 -0.48 2.62
C ARG A 128 6.31 -1.77 1.92
N ASN A 129 7.11 -2.31 0.99
CA ASN A 129 6.77 -3.55 0.29
C ASN A 129 6.77 -4.76 1.22
N ASP A 130 7.75 -4.85 2.12
CA ASP A 130 7.83 -5.90 3.12
C ASP A 130 6.59 -5.90 4.03
N LEU A 131 6.10 -4.73 4.45
CA LEU A 131 4.85 -4.64 5.21
C LEU A 131 3.64 -5.15 4.43
N ALA A 132 3.58 -4.87 3.13
CA ALA A 132 2.46 -5.28 2.27
C ALA A 132 2.49 -6.77 1.88
N HIS A 133 3.66 -7.40 1.89
CA HIS A 133 3.84 -8.76 1.37
C HIS A 133 4.23 -9.79 2.42
N ASN A 134 4.83 -9.37 3.52
CA ASN A 134 5.31 -10.23 4.60
C ASN A 134 4.65 -9.90 5.94
N THR A 135 3.36 -9.64 5.91
CA THR A 135 2.60 -9.18 7.08
C THR A 135 2.70 -10.14 8.28
N ASN A 136 2.77 -11.45 8.04
CA ASN A 136 2.99 -12.47 9.08
C ASN A 136 4.26 -12.24 9.92
N ALA A 137 5.33 -11.69 9.33
CA ALA A 137 6.56 -11.39 10.05
C ALA A 137 6.41 -10.23 11.03
N TYR A 138 5.32 -9.45 10.94
CA TYR A 138 5.09 -8.27 11.76
C TYR A 138 3.86 -8.40 12.67
N LEU A 139 3.05 -9.46 12.54
CA LEU A 139 1.83 -9.66 13.32
C LEU A 139 2.06 -9.77 14.84
N ASN A 140 3.27 -10.10 15.28
CA ASN A 140 3.63 -10.31 16.69
C ASN A 140 4.87 -9.50 17.08
N LEU A 141 4.86 -8.19 16.79
CA LEU A 141 5.97 -7.30 17.12
C LEU A 141 6.00 -7.02 18.63
N THR A 142 7.10 -7.40 19.28
CA THR A 142 7.36 -6.94 20.64
C THR A 142 7.57 -5.43 20.67
N LYS A 143 7.39 -4.81 21.85
CA LYS A 143 7.68 -3.38 22.05
C LYS A 143 9.12 -3.01 21.69
N GLN A 144 10.05 -3.92 21.96
CA GLN A 144 11.47 -3.72 21.67
C GLN A 144 11.72 -3.75 20.14
N GLU A 145 11.19 -4.74 19.43
CA GLU A 145 11.30 -4.83 17.97
C GLU A 145 10.62 -3.63 17.28
N LEU A 146 9.46 -3.20 17.78
CA LEU A 146 8.80 -1.98 17.29
C LEU A 146 9.74 -0.79 17.42
N LYS A 147 10.33 -0.58 18.60
CA LYS A 147 11.24 0.54 18.86
C LYS A 147 12.45 0.50 17.94
N GLU A 148 13.06 -0.67 17.75
CA GLU A 148 14.20 -0.86 16.86
C GLU A 148 13.85 -0.54 15.40
N LYS A 149 12.72 -1.06 14.91
CA LYS A 149 12.26 -0.80 13.55
C LYS A 149 11.90 0.67 13.31
N VAL A 150 11.29 1.34 14.30
CA VAL A 150 11.00 2.78 14.20
C VAL A 150 12.28 3.60 14.25
N ASN A 151 13.27 3.25 15.08
CA ASN A 151 14.57 3.93 15.08
C ASN A 151 15.30 3.79 13.73
N VAL A 152 15.20 2.64 13.08
CA VAL A 152 15.74 2.43 11.72
C VAL A 152 15.01 3.32 10.72
N LEU A 153 13.68 3.38 10.77
CA LEU A 153 12.85 4.22 9.91
C LEU A 153 13.14 5.72 10.12
N GLU A 154 13.31 6.16 11.36
CA GLU A 154 13.64 7.54 11.72
C GLU A 154 14.97 7.96 11.09
N ARG A 155 16.03 7.17 11.30
CA ARG A 155 17.35 7.42 10.71
C ARG A 155 17.26 7.49 9.18
N LEU A 156 16.56 6.54 8.57
CA LEU A 156 16.34 6.50 7.13
C LEU A 156 15.64 7.77 6.62
N CYS A 157 14.54 8.17 7.26
CA CYS A 157 13.78 9.37 6.87
C CYS A 157 14.62 10.66 7.03
N CYS A 158 15.35 10.80 8.13
CA CYS A 158 16.23 11.94 8.38
C CYS A 158 17.39 12.00 7.36
N ASN A 159 17.97 10.85 7.01
CA ASN A 159 19.00 10.75 5.97
C ASN A 159 18.46 11.15 4.61
N ILE A 160 17.26 10.67 4.23
CA ILE A 160 16.59 11.05 2.99
C ILE A 160 16.43 12.56 2.88
N VAL A 161 15.88 13.21 3.92
CA VAL A 161 15.68 14.67 3.93
C VAL A 161 17.01 15.42 3.86
N THR A 162 18.02 14.96 4.59
CA THR A 162 19.34 15.59 4.59
C THR A 162 20.00 15.50 3.21
N LYS A 163 19.92 14.32 2.56
CA LYS A 163 20.50 14.09 1.23
C LYS A 163 19.74 14.87 0.15
N GLU A 164 18.41 14.85 0.18
CA GLU A 164 17.59 15.66 -0.72
C GLU A 164 17.96 17.14 -0.61
N ALA A 165 18.08 17.66 0.60
CA ALA A 165 18.43 19.06 0.82
C ALA A 165 19.81 19.44 0.25
N ILE A 166 20.79 18.55 0.30
CA ILE A 166 22.10 18.74 -0.35
C ILE A 166 21.92 18.82 -1.87
N HIS A 167 21.07 17.96 -2.45
CA HIS A 167 20.80 17.97 -3.89
C HIS A 167 20.07 19.24 -4.36
N THR A 168 19.13 19.75 -3.57
CA THR A 168 18.28 20.90 -3.95
C THR A 168 18.77 22.23 -3.40
N GLY A 169 19.84 22.25 -2.60
CA GLY A 169 20.42 23.46 -2.02
C GLY A 169 19.60 24.06 -0.88
N ARG A 170 18.84 23.24 -0.14
CA ARG A 170 18.01 23.71 0.99
C ARG A 170 18.84 24.10 2.21
N SER A 171 18.36 25.08 2.97
CA SER A 171 19.06 25.56 4.17
C SER A 171 19.09 24.53 5.30
N SER A 172 20.17 24.51 6.08
CA SER A 172 20.34 23.63 7.24
C SER A 172 19.24 23.79 8.29
N ASN A 173 18.72 25.00 8.48
CA ASN A 173 17.62 25.27 9.42
C ASN A 173 16.31 24.59 8.99
N THR A 174 16.02 24.59 7.68
CA THR A 174 14.84 23.90 7.15
C THR A 174 14.98 22.39 7.32
N VAL A 175 16.17 21.85 7.06
CA VAL A 175 16.47 20.42 7.28
C VAL A 175 16.29 20.04 8.76
N ALA A 176 16.86 20.82 9.67
CA ALA A 176 16.73 20.58 11.11
C ALA A 176 15.27 20.64 11.59
N THR A 177 14.47 21.53 11.02
CA THR A 177 13.03 21.62 11.34
C THR A 177 12.28 20.37 10.85
N ASP A 178 12.60 19.90 9.65
CA ASP A 178 11.97 18.70 9.09
C ASP A 178 12.37 17.43 9.83
N THR A 179 13.65 17.28 10.20
CA THR A 179 14.10 16.13 10.99
C THR A 179 13.47 16.12 12.37
N ALA A 180 13.41 17.26 13.06
CA ALA A 180 12.72 17.38 14.34
C ALA A 180 11.23 17.02 14.22
N ARG A 181 10.57 17.44 13.14
CA ARG A 181 9.16 17.10 12.87
C ARG A 181 8.98 15.60 12.62
N ILE A 182 9.88 14.95 11.88
CA ILE A 182 9.86 13.49 11.65
C ILE A 182 9.97 12.75 12.99
N THR A 183 10.98 13.09 13.80
CA THR A 183 11.19 12.48 15.13
C THR A 183 9.97 12.66 16.03
N SER A 184 9.40 13.87 16.08
CA SER A 184 8.19 14.15 16.86
C SER A 184 7.00 13.30 16.40
N GLN A 185 6.74 13.23 15.09
CA GLN A 185 5.60 12.47 14.56
C GLN A 185 5.73 10.96 14.82
N LEU A 186 6.93 10.41 14.69
CA LEU A 186 7.17 9.00 15.03
C LEU A 186 6.97 8.75 16.54
N HIS A 187 7.45 9.65 17.38
CA HIS A 187 7.26 9.55 18.83
C HIS A 187 5.79 9.65 19.23
N ASP A 188 5.03 10.54 18.61
CA ASP A 188 3.59 10.71 18.85
C ASP A 188 2.83 9.43 18.52
N ILE A 189 3.13 8.77 17.38
CA ILE A 189 2.52 7.49 17.01
C ILE A 189 2.85 6.39 18.03
N LEU A 190 4.11 6.34 18.51
CA LEU A 190 4.56 5.33 19.48
C LEU A 190 3.93 5.50 20.86
N THR A 191 3.68 6.74 21.28
CA THR A 191 3.19 7.08 22.62
C THR A 191 1.68 7.30 22.68
N SER A 192 1.01 7.47 21.54
CA SER A 192 -0.44 7.63 21.45
C SER A 192 -1.18 6.51 22.20
N SER A 193 -2.06 6.91 23.11
CA SER A 193 -2.98 6.03 23.82
C SER A 193 -4.13 5.53 22.94
N LEU A 194 -4.41 6.24 21.84
CA LEU A 194 -5.39 5.84 20.84
C LEU A 194 -4.75 4.86 19.85
N PRO A 195 -5.47 3.80 19.45
CA PRO A 195 -5.02 2.96 18.36
C PRO A 195 -4.85 3.82 17.10
N PRO A 196 -3.83 3.56 16.28
CA PRO A 196 -3.60 4.34 15.07
C PRO A 196 -4.80 4.25 14.13
N LYS A 197 -5.02 5.31 13.33
CA LYS A 197 -6.05 5.26 12.28
C LYS A 197 -5.60 4.25 11.24
N ILE A 198 -6.42 3.22 11.00
CA ILE A 198 -6.11 2.19 10.00
C ILE A 198 -5.96 2.88 8.64
N HIS A 199 -4.78 2.81 8.05
CA HIS A 199 -4.52 3.43 6.75
C HIS A 199 -5.31 2.68 5.65
N PRO A 200 -5.86 3.33 4.60
CA PRO A 200 -6.62 2.61 3.56
C PRO A 200 -5.85 1.47 2.88
N GLN A 201 -4.53 1.57 2.83
CA GLN A 201 -3.67 0.50 2.31
C GLN A 201 -3.47 -0.63 3.32
N GLU A 202 -3.42 -0.31 4.61
CA GLU A 202 -3.49 -1.29 5.69
C GLU A 202 -4.82 -2.06 5.61
N TRP A 203 -5.93 -1.36 5.39
CA TRP A 203 -7.23 -1.98 5.06
C TRP A 203 -7.17 -2.94 3.87
N SER A 204 -6.50 -2.56 2.79
CA SER A 204 -6.34 -3.45 1.63
C SER A 204 -5.50 -4.68 1.94
N ILE A 205 -4.44 -4.53 2.74
CA ILE A 205 -3.62 -5.66 3.22
C ILE A 205 -4.49 -6.56 4.11
N MET A 206 -5.20 -5.97 5.08
CA MET A 206 -6.10 -6.66 5.99
C MET A 206 -7.17 -7.46 5.25
N ALA A 207 -7.82 -6.86 4.24
CA ALA A 207 -8.85 -7.52 3.44
C ALA A 207 -8.28 -8.71 2.65
N HIS A 208 -7.06 -8.60 2.15
CA HIS A 208 -6.40 -9.71 1.45
C HIS A 208 -5.97 -10.84 2.39
N GLU A 209 -5.52 -10.53 3.60
CA GLU A 209 -5.18 -11.53 4.62
C GLU A 209 -6.43 -12.27 5.12
N GLU A 210 -7.50 -11.55 5.43
CA GLU A 210 -8.77 -12.14 5.85
C GLU A 210 -9.34 -13.05 4.75
N GLN A 211 -9.27 -12.63 3.49
CA GLN A 211 -9.60 -13.49 2.35
C GLN A 211 -8.74 -14.75 2.28
N ARG A 212 -7.45 -14.69 2.61
CA ARG A 212 -6.55 -15.85 2.63
C ARG A 212 -6.82 -16.77 3.83
N ALA A 213 -7.03 -16.20 5.02
CA ALA A 213 -7.31 -16.93 6.25
C ALA A 213 -8.70 -17.60 6.23
N ALA A 214 -9.66 -17.02 5.49
CA ALA A 214 -10.97 -17.63 5.28
C ALA A 214 -10.95 -18.80 4.27
N LEU A 215 -9.87 -19.05 3.52
CA LEU A 215 -9.84 -20.13 2.52
C LEU A 215 -10.02 -21.55 3.10
N PRO A 216 -9.45 -21.93 4.27
CA PRO A 216 -9.68 -23.25 4.85
C PRO A 216 -11.06 -23.39 5.49
N GLN A 217 -11.55 -22.36 6.21
CA GLN A 217 -12.87 -22.42 6.88
C GLN A 217 -14.06 -22.22 5.93
N SER A 218 -13.86 -21.52 4.81
CA SER A 218 -14.95 -21.30 3.85
C SER A 218 -15.30 -22.55 3.04
N GLN A 219 -14.40 -23.53 2.86
CA GLN A 219 -14.77 -24.80 2.23
C GLN A 219 -15.79 -25.60 3.06
N GLU A 220 -15.72 -25.54 4.39
CA GLU A 220 -16.69 -26.19 5.28
C GLU A 220 -17.96 -25.35 5.49
N PHE A 221 -17.84 -24.01 5.60
CA PHE A 221 -19.00 -23.14 5.78
C PHE A 221 -19.86 -23.01 4.50
N PHE A 222 -19.25 -23.01 3.31
CA PHE A 222 -19.99 -23.03 2.04
C PHE A 222 -20.61 -24.40 1.71
N ALA A 223 -20.24 -25.48 2.41
CA ALA A 223 -20.98 -26.74 2.34
C ALA A 223 -22.31 -26.69 3.11
N GLN A 224 -22.46 -25.77 4.08
CA GLN A 224 -23.66 -25.64 4.92
C GLN A 224 -24.58 -24.46 4.56
N ALA A 225 -24.10 -23.46 3.83
CA ALA A 225 -24.96 -22.47 3.19
C ALA A 225 -25.58 -23.04 1.89
N GLN A 226 -26.36 -24.12 2.00
CA GLN A 226 -27.30 -24.49 0.95
C GLN A 226 -28.29 -23.32 0.82
N LEU A 227 -28.12 -22.51 -0.23
CA LEU A 227 -29.18 -21.67 -0.75
C LEU A 227 -30.39 -22.57 -0.96
N SER A 228 -31.36 -22.50 -0.05
CA SER A 228 -32.67 -23.10 -0.27
C SER A 228 -33.31 -22.32 -1.42
N LEU A 229 -33.14 -22.85 -2.63
CA LEU A 229 -33.92 -22.44 -3.79
C LEU A 229 -35.40 -22.43 -3.38
N PRO A 230 -36.18 -21.39 -3.74
CA PRO A 230 -37.62 -21.48 -3.67
C PRO A 230 -38.04 -22.76 -4.41
N ARG A 231 -38.79 -23.61 -3.73
CA ARG A 231 -39.04 -25.04 -4.01
C ARG A 231 -39.66 -25.38 -5.39
N ASN A 232 -39.81 -24.41 -6.29
CA ASN A 232 -40.51 -24.50 -7.56
C ASN A 232 -39.72 -23.98 -8.78
N GLN A 233 -38.40 -23.81 -8.71
CA GLN A 233 -37.60 -23.47 -9.89
C GLN A 233 -36.58 -24.58 -10.17
N GLU A 234 -36.81 -25.29 -11.27
CA GLU A 234 -35.85 -26.24 -11.84
C GLU A 234 -34.51 -25.53 -12.09
N ALA A 235 -33.42 -26.23 -11.84
CA ALA A 235 -32.08 -25.70 -12.09
C ALA A 235 -31.95 -25.34 -13.59
N PRO A 236 -31.48 -24.13 -13.94
CA PRO A 236 -31.36 -23.73 -15.33
C PRO A 236 -30.31 -24.58 -16.04
N ALA A 237 -30.62 -25.00 -17.27
CA ALA A 237 -29.70 -25.76 -18.11
C ALA A 237 -28.42 -24.96 -18.42
N GLU A 238 -27.30 -25.66 -18.58
CA GLU A 238 -26.00 -25.05 -18.93
C GLU A 238 -26.12 -24.15 -20.17
N GLY A 239 -25.77 -22.87 -20.01
CA GLY A 239 -25.73 -21.89 -21.10
C GLY A 239 -26.80 -20.81 -21.05
N ASP A 240 -27.69 -20.81 -20.05
CA ASP A 240 -28.75 -19.81 -19.97
C ASP A 240 -28.24 -18.43 -19.50
N ILE A 241 -28.19 -17.47 -20.43
CA ILE A 241 -27.86 -16.07 -20.18
C ILE A 241 -28.81 -15.43 -19.16
N ASN A 242 -30.00 -16.01 -18.97
CA ASN A 242 -30.96 -15.57 -17.96
C ASN A 242 -30.47 -15.80 -16.51
N PHE A 243 -29.45 -16.63 -16.28
CA PHE A 243 -28.92 -16.86 -14.94
C PHE A 243 -28.38 -15.56 -14.30
N LEU A 244 -27.61 -14.76 -15.04
CA LEU A 244 -27.06 -13.51 -14.49
C LEU A 244 -28.16 -12.48 -14.20
N HIS A 245 -29.16 -12.38 -15.08
CA HIS A 245 -30.33 -11.53 -14.84
C HIS A 245 -31.12 -11.97 -13.61
N THR A 246 -31.32 -13.28 -13.45
CA THR A 246 -32.00 -13.87 -12.29
C THR A 246 -31.19 -13.66 -11.01
N PHE A 247 -29.87 -13.81 -11.07
CA PHE A 247 -28.97 -13.60 -9.94
C PHE A 247 -29.00 -12.16 -9.42
N LEU A 248 -29.05 -11.15 -10.31
CA LEU A 248 -29.18 -9.74 -9.89
C LEU A 248 -30.53 -9.42 -9.23
N SER A 249 -31.56 -10.25 -9.47
CA SER A 249 -32.87 -10.13 -8.83
C SER A 249 -32.94 -10.77 -7.44
N TRP A 250 -31.93 -11.54 -7.03
CA TRP A 250 -31.90 -12.18 -5.72
C TRP A 250 -31.86 -11.14 -4.59
N ARG A 251 -32.56 -11.48 -3.52
CA ARG A 251 -32.68 -10.68 -2.29
C ARG A 251 -32.46 -11.59 -1.09
N TYR A 252 -32.01 -11.01 0.02
CA TYR A 252 -32.02 -11.70 1.30
C TYR A 252 -33.46 -11.90 1.79
N SER A 253 -33.66 -12.74 2.81
CA SER A 253 -34.99 -13.01 3.38
C SER A 253 -35.68 -11.77 3.96
N ASP A 254 -34.92 -10.73 4.30
CA ASP A 254 -35.40 -9.43 4.75
C ASP A 254 -35.74 -8.46 3.58
N GLY A 255 -35.60 -8.92 2.34
CA GLY A 255 -35.87 -8.14 1.13
C GLY A 255 -34.70 -7.25 0.67
N SER A 256 -33.59 -7.21 1.40
CA SER A 256 -32.43 -6.39 1.04
C SER A 256 -31.69 -6.93 -0.21
N PRO A 257 -31.10 -6.05 -1.05
CA PRO A 257 -30.34 -6.46 -2.22
C PRO A 257 -28.96 -7.01 -1.86
N ILE A 258 -28.43 -7.88 -2.71
CA ILE A 258 -27.05 -8.37 -2.60
C ILE A 258 -26.08 -7.21 -2.82
N GLN A 259 -25.24 -6.92 -1.82
CA GLN A 259 -24.25 -5.83 -1.90
C GLN A 259 -22.90 -6.25 -2.47
N VAL A 260 -22.50 -7.52 -2.25
CA VAL A 260 -21.19 -8.03 -2.65
C VAL A 260 -21.35 -9.42 -3.25
N VAL A 261 -20.69 -9.65 -4.40
CA VAL A 261 -20.68 -10.92 -5.12
C VAL A 261 -19.25 -11.37 -5.31
N ILE A 262 -18.92 -12.57 -4.84
CA ILE A 262 -17.59 -13.15 -4.97
C ILE A 262 -17.64 -14.28 -6.00
N VAL A 263 -16.96 -14.09 -7.13
CA VAL A 263 -16.86 -15.09 -8.20
C VAL A 263 -15.58 -15.91 -8.02
N LYS A 264 -15.73 -17.22 -7.76
CA LYS A 264 -14.61 -18.17 -7.59
C LYS A 264 -14.54 -19.16 -8.74
N GLY A 265 -13.34 -19.66 -9.04
CA GLY A 265 -13.10 -20.63 -10.11
C GLY A 265 -11.63 -20.73 -10.47
N GLN A 266 -11.23 -21.82 -11.14
CA GLN A 266 -9.84 -22.09 -11.53
C GLN A 266 -9.25 -20.98 -12.43
N ALA A 267 -7.92 -20.92 -12.52
CA ALA A 267 -7.26 -20.03 -13.46
C ALA A 267 -7.71 -20.35 -14.90
N GLY A 268 -7.99 -19.34 -15.71
CA GLY A 268 -8.44 -19.52 -17.10
C GLY A 268 -9.93 -19.76 -17.32
N VAL A 269 -10.75 -19.98 -16.28
CA VAL A 269 -12.20 -20.29 -16.42
C VAL A 269 -13.08 -19.08 -16.85
N GLY A 270 -12.47 -17.94 -17.17
CA GLY A 270 -13.21 -16.79 -17.70
C GLY A 270 -13.92 -15.90 -16.67
N LYS A 271 -13.57 -15.96 -15.37
CA LYS A 271 -14.16 -15.11 -14.30
C LYS A 271 -14.21 -13.61 -14.68
N THR A 272 -13.10 -13.06 -15.16
CA THR A 272 -13.00 -11.66 -15.58
C THR A 272 -13.88 -11.36 -16.80
N LYS A 273 -14.13 -12.35 -17.67
CA LYS A 273 -15.01 -12.20 -18.82
C LYS A 273 -16.49 -12.26 -18.43
N MET A 274 -16.82 -13.04 -17.39
CA MET A 274 -18.18 -13.14 -16.83
C MET A 274 -18.59 -11.90 -16.02
N CYS A 275 -17.64 -11.29 -15.28
CA CYS A 275 -17.92 -10.06 -14.51
C CYS A 275 -18.02 -8.79 -15.37
N LYS A 276 -17.60 -8.84 -16.63
CA LYS A 276 -17.73 -7.74 -17.60
C LYS A 276 -19.07 -7.82 -18.28
#